data_AF-A0A7C6DMN4-F1
#
_entry.id   AF-A0A7C6DMN4-F1
#
_cell.length_a   1.000
_cell.length_b   1.000
_cell.length_c   1.000
_cell.angle_alpha   90.00
_cell.angle_beta   90.00
_cell.angle_gamma   90.00
#
_symmetry.space_group_name_H-M   'P 1'
#
loop_
_entity.id
_entity.type
_entity.pdbx_description
1 polymer ?
#
loop_
_entity_poly.entity_id
_entity_poly.type
_entity_poly.pdbx_seq_one_letter_code
_entity_poly.pdbx_strand_id
1 'polypeptide(L)'
;MSLDVSGQARADLLVAALDLELVRLLRAAMRPDAQVGRASPLGPAPSTIQPRHRLHPAPRFEPRAVVHPAPRFEPRQVIHPQPLVAPPAPAQPTEPQQPRRADCPIQPPWRVLAWETPLPPPPKIKLIVYRPDTISKGSLIDLFI
;
A
#
# COMPACT_ATOMS: atom_id res chain seq x y z
N MET A 1 79.05 11.54 -20.66
CA MET A 1 77.57 11.62 -20.64
C MET A 1 77.04 11.88 -22.05
N SER A 2 77.25 10.96 -23.01
CA SER A 2 76.85 11.18 -24.42
C SER A 2 76.16 9.97 -25.08
N LEU A 3 75.84 8.92 -24.32
CA LEU A 3 75.18 7.73 -24.88
C LEU A 3 73.65 7.81 -24.79
N ASP A 4 73.09 8.62 -23.89
CA ASP A 4 71.64 8.70 -23.67
C ASP A 4 70.89 9.47 -24.76
N VAL A 5 71.54 10.46 -25.39
CA VAL A 5 70.94 11.27 -26.47
C VAL A 5 70.58 10.42 -27.69
N SER A 6 71.39 9.39 -27.98
CA SER A 6 71.17 8.47 -29.11
C SER A 6 69.97 7.53 -28.85
N GLY A 7 69.78 7.10 -27.60
CA GLY A 7 68.63 6.29 -27.20
C GLY A 7 67.32 7.07 -27.29
N GLN A 8 67.32 8.31 -26.79
CA GLN A 8 66.14 9.19 -26.85
C GLN A 8 65.74 9.51 -28.29
N ALA A 9 66.70 9.86 -29.15
CA ALA A 9 66.42 10.12 -30.57
C ALA A 9 65.82 8.90 -31.30
N ARG A 10 66.24 7.68 -30.94
CA ARG A 10 65.65 6.44 -31.49
C ARG A 10 64.23 6.20 -30.98
N ALA A 11 63.97 6.46 -29.70
CA ALA A 11 62.64 6.36 -29.14
C ALA A 11 61.68 7.35 -29.82
N ASP A 12 62.11 8.60 -30.01
CA ASP A 12 61.31 9.64 -30.66
C ASP A 12 60.99 9.29 -32.13
N LEU A 13 61.96 8.71 -32.86
CA LEU A 13 61.74 8.22 -34.22
C LEU A 13 60.73 7.05 -34.27
N LEU A 14 60.78 6.13 -33.31
CA LEU A 14 59.82 5.02 -33.23
C LEU A 14 58.41 5.52 -32.92
N VAL A 15 58.26 6.46 -31.98
CA VAL A 15 56.98 7.08 -31.65
C VAL A 15 56.42 7.82 -32.87
N ALA A 16 57.24 8.64 -33.55
CA ALA A 16 56.82 9.35 -34.74
C ALA A 16 56.41 8.40 -35.88
N ALA A 17 57.09 7.26 -36.06
CA ALA A 17 56.74 6.26 -37.05
C ALA A 17 55.38 5.59 -36.74
N LEU A 18 55.13 5.27 -35.47
CA LEU A 18 53.85 4.69 -35.02
C LEU A 18 52.68 5.68 -35.17
N ASP A 19 52.88 6.94 -34.80
CA ASP A 19 51.87 7.99 -34.96
C ASP A 19 51.50 8.19 -36.44
N LEU A 20 52.51 8.15 -37.33
CA LEU A 20 52.29 8.29 -38.76
C LEU A 20 51.48 7.11 -39.32
N GLU A 21 51.79 5.88 -38.91
CA GLU A 21 51.00 4.70 -39.28
C GLU A 21 49.56 4.76 -38.74
N LEU A 22 49.38 5.22 -37.50
CA LEU A 22 48.05 5.41 -36.92
C LEU A 22 47.22 6.40 -37.76
N VAL A 23 47.80 7.54 -38.13
CA VAL A 23 47.13 8.55 -38.96
C VAL A 23 46.82 8.01 -40.37
N ARG A 24 47.70 7.20 -40.94
CA ARG A 24 47.48 6.53 -42.23
C ARG A 24 46.28 5.57 -42.14
N LEU A 25 46.22 4.74 -41.12
CA LEU A 25 45.12 3.80 -40.90
C LEU A 25 43.79 4.54 -40.65
N LEU A 26 43.80 5.58 -39.83
CA LEU A 26 42.60 6.37 -39.55
C LEU A 26 42.08 7.08 -40.80
N ARG A 27 42.97 7.66 -41.63
CA ARG A 27 42.57 8.22 -42.93
C ARG A 27 42.06 7.16 -43.90
N ALA A 28 42.65 5.96 -43.91
CA ALA A 28 42.17 4.87 -44.74
C ALA A 28 40.76 4.43 -44.31
N ALA A 29 40.52 4.30 -43.00
CA ALA A 29 39.21 3.93 -42.45
C ALA A 29 38.13 5.01 -42.67
N MET A 30 38.52 6.30 -42.65
CA MET A 30 37.59 7.41 -42.93
C MET A 30 37.33 7.64 -44.42
N ARG A 31 38.08 7.00 -45.33
CA ARG A 31 37.77 7.07 -46.76
C ARG A 31 36.56 6.17 -47.03
N PRO A 32 35.50 6.70 -47.66
CA PRO A 32 34.26 5.96 -47.91
C PRO A 32 34.43 4.76 -48.86
N ASP A 33 35.60 4.62 -49.49
CA ASP A 33 35.88 3.62 -50.53
C ASP A 33 36.73 2.42 -50.04
N ALA A 34 37.14 2.37 -48.76
CA ALA A 34 38.06 1.34 -48.24
C ALA A 34 37.39 -0.02 -47.93
N GLN A 35 36.09 -0.17 -48.18
CA GLN A 35 35.34 -1.42 -48.05
C GLN A 35 35.07 -2.11 -49.39
N VAL A 36 36.04 -2.17 -50.31
CA VAL A 36 36.02 -3.20 -51.36
C VAL A 36 37.44 -3.71 -51.56
N GLY A 37 37.67 -4.95 -51.15
CA GLY A 37 38.99 -5.58 -51.19
C GLY A 37 39.57 -5.70 -52.59
N ARG A 38 40.91 -5.61 -52.65
CA ARG A 38 41.85 -6.29 -53.56
C ARG A 38 41.61 -6.14 -55.08
N ALA A 39 42.66 -5.61 -55.71
CA ALA A 39 42.98 -5.62 -57.15
C ALA A 39 42.38 -4.48 -58.00
N SER A 40 43.27 -3.63 -58.52
CA SER A 40 43.02 -2.92 -59.77
C SER A 40 42.87 -3.93 -60.91
N PRO A 41 42.00 -3.62 -61.88
CA PRO A 41 42.42 -3.63 -63.27
C PRO A 41 42.30 -2.23 -63.86
N LEU A 42 43.32 -1.86 -64.63
CA LEU A 42 43.38 -0.67 -65.47
C LEU A 42 42.18 -0.63 -66.44
N GLY A 43 41.39 0.43 -66.37
CA GLY A 43 40.35 0.76 -67.36
C GLY A 43 39.22 1.59 -66.74
N PRO A 44 38.63 2.57 -67.45
CA PRO A 44 37.37 3.15 -67.00
C PRO A 44 36.31 2.05 -67.12
N ALA A 45 35.91 1.48 -65.98
CA ALA A 45 34.76 0.59 -65.94
C ALA A 45 33.55 1.32 -66.54
N PRO A 46 32.68 0.67 -67.34
CA PRO A 46 31.43 1.29 -67.74
C PRO A 46 30.63 1.49 -66.45
N SER A 47 30.59 2.73 -65.97
CA SER A 47 29.70 3.11 -64.88
C SER A 47 28.29 3.02 -65.44
N THR A 48 27.68 1.84 -65.36
CA THR A 48 26.24 1.70 -65.49
C THR A 48 25.66 2.51 -64.34
N ILE A 49 25.26 3.74 -64.63
CA ILE A 49 24.58 4.63 -63.68
C ILE A 49 23.25 3.95 -63.40
N GLN A 50 23.20 3.19 -62.30
CA GLN A 50 21.93 2.64 -61.84
C GLN A 50 21.03 3.82 -61.48
N PRO A 51 19.74 3.80 -61.88
CA PRO A 51 18.81 4.84 -61.48
C PRO A 51 18.77 4.90 -59.95
N ARG A 52 19.04 6.08 -59.39
CA ARG A 52 18.95 6.31 -57.93
C ARG A 52 17.59 5.82 -57.46
N HIS A 53 17.57 4.93 -56.45
CA HIS A 53 16.35 4.52 -55.79
C HIS A 53 15.59 5.78 -55.34
N ARG A 54 14.44 6.04 -55.95
CA ARG A 54 13.55 7.11 -55.52
C ARG A 54 13.02 6.72 -54.14
N LEU A 55 13.52 7.41 -53.11
CA LEU A 55 12.93 7.34 -51.78
C LEU A 55 11.47 7.79 -51.91
N HIS A 56 10.57 6.96 -51.40
CA HIS A 56 9.12 7.13 -51.40
C HIS A 56 8.72 8.56 -50.96
N PRO A 57 7.56 9.08 -51.41
CA PRO A 57 7.14 10.44 -51.06
C PRO A 57 7.17 10.63 -49.53
N ALA A 58 7.56 11.84 -49.11
CA ALA A 58 7.57 12.22 -47.70
C ALA A 58 6.26 11.82 -47.02
N PRO A 59 6.31 11.36 -45.75
CA PRO A 59 5.11 10.92 -45.04
C PRO A 59 4.06 12.04 -45.06
N ARG A 60 2.85 11.70 -45.49
CA ARG A 60 1.72 12.62 -45.45
C ARG A 60 1.27 12.75 -44.00
N PHE A 61 1.35 13.94 -43.45
CA PHE A 61 0.78 14.24 -42.14
C PHE A 61 -0.71 14.51 -42.32
N GLU A 62 -1.55 13.60 -41.83
CA GLU A 62 -2.98 13.82 -41.78
C GLU A 62 -3.34 14.86 -40.70
N PRO A 63 -4.38 15.68 -40.91
CA PRO A 63 -4.88 16.58 -39.88
C PRO A 63 -5.26 15.82 -38.62
N ARG A 64 -4.88 16.35 -37.45
CA ARG A 64 -5.30 15.77 -36.16
C ARG A 64 -6.82 15.87 -36.03
N ALA A 65 -7.45 14.83 -35.51
CA ALA A 65 -8.87 14.85 -35.21
C ALA A 65 -9.19 16.01 -34.24
N VAL A 66 -10.17 16.83 -34.60
CA VAL A 66 -10.65 17.94 -33.76
C VAL A 66 -11.58 17.37 -32.70
N VAL A 67 -11.19 17.47 -31.43
CA VAL A 67 -12.06 17.13 -30.31
C VAL A 67 -12.95 18.34 -30.02
N HIS A 68 -14.24 18.21 -30.28
CA HIS A 68 -15.21 19.23 -29.91
C HIS A 68 -15.41 19.25 -28.39
N PRO A 69 -15.64 20.43 -27.79
CA PRO A 69 -15.96 20.52 -26.37
C PRO A 69 -17.25 19.75 -26.06
N ALA A 70 -17.31 19.17 -24.86
CA ALA A 70 -18.53 18.54 -24.37
C ALA A 70 -19.71 19.52 -24.39
N PRO A 71 -20.94 19.04 -24.67
CA PRO A 71 -22.13 19.88 -24.63
C PRO A 71 -22.29 20.51 -23.24
N ARG A 72 -22.67 21.79 -23.20
CA ARG A 72 -22.99 22.48 -21.94
C ARG A 72 -24.36 22.02 -21.48
N PHE A 73 -24.45 21.53 -20.25
CA PHE A 73 -25.72 21.23 -19.59
C PHE A 73 -26.17 22.43 -18.78
N GLU A 74 -27.43 22.82 -18.94
CA GLU A 74 -28.03 23.86 -18.10
C GLU A 74 -28.19 23.36 -16.66
N PRO A 75 -28.03 24.26 -15.65
CA PRO A 75 -28.25 23.90 -14.27
C PRO A 75 -29.70 23.46 -14.05
N ARG A 76 -29.89 22.41 -13.24
CA ARG A 76 -31.22 21.95 -12.86
C ARG A 76 -31.93 23.01 -12.01
N GLN A 77 -33.24 23.14 -12.18
CA GLN A 77 -34.05 24.00 -11.33
C GLN A 77 -33.93 23.57 -9.86
N VAL A 78 -33.69 24.55 -8.98
CA VAL A 78 -33.64 24.33 -7.54
C VAL A 78 -35.06 24.41 -6.99
N ILE A 79 -35.56 23.30 -6.44
CA ILE A 79 -36.85 23.28 -5.74
C ILE A 79 -36.59 23.65 -4.27
N HIS A 80 -37.10 24.80 -3.84
CA HIS A 80 -37.02 25.22 -2.45
C HIS A 80 -38.09 24.49 -1.60
N PRO A 81 -37.76 24.04 -0.38
CA PRO A 81 -38.74 23.45 0.52
C PRO A 81 -39.80 24.50 0.92
N GLN A 82 -41.03 24.05 1.16
CA GLN A 82 -42.06 24.91 1.71
C GLN A 82 -41.69 25.37 3.13
N PRO A 83 -42.07 26.59 3.54
CA PRO A 83 -41.88 27.06 4.90
C PRO A 83 -42.52 26.10 5.91
N LEU A 84 -41.77 25.72 6.94
CA LEU A 84 -42.29 24.90 8.03
C LEU A 84 -43.31 25.72 8.84
N VAL A 85 -44.57 25.29 8.83
CA VAL A 85 -45.57 25.82 9.75
C VAL A 85 -45.33 25.21 11.12
N ALA A 86 -45.04 26.06 12.12
CA ALA A 86 -44.84 25.60 13.48
C ALA A 86 -46.14 24.97 14.02
N PRO A 87 -46.07 23.83 14.73
CA PRO A 87 -47.23 23.24 15.37
C PRO A 87 -47.80 24.21 16.42
N PRO A 88 -49.13 24.17 16.67
CA PRO A 88 -49.73 24.95 17.75
C PRO A 88 -49.06 24.60 19.09
N ALA A 89 -48.99 25.58 19.98
CA ALA A 89 -48.41 25.40 21.31
C ALA A 89 -49.09 24.22 22.04
N PRO A 90 -48.32 23.36 22.72
CA PRO A 90 -48.91 22.27 23.50
C PRO A 90 -49.82 22.83 24.59
N ALA A 91 -50.95 22.15 24.83
CA ALA A 91 -51.82 22.44 25.95
C ALA A 91 -51.03 22.37 27.28
N GLN A 92 -51.37 23.23 28.23
CA GLN A 92 -50.70 23.25 29.54
C GLN A 92 -50.82 21.87 30.21
N PRO A 93 -49.75 21.36 30.86
CA PRO A 93 -49.81 20.08 31.54
C PRO A 93 -50.88 20.10 32.64
N THR A 94 -51.77 19.12 32.62
CA THR A 94 -52.63 18.84 33.77
C THR A 94 -51.76 18.49 34.97
N GLU A 95 -52.08 19.06 36.13
CA GLU A 95 -51.36 18.86 37.38
C GLU A 95 -51.16 17.36 37.66
N PRO A 96 -49.94 16.91 37.99
CA PRO A 96 -49.69 15.49 38.22
C PRO A 96 -50.49 15.00 39.42
N GLN A 97 -51.36 14.01 39.21
CA GLN A 97 -52.01 13.31 40.33
C GLN A 97 -50.93 12.73 41.24
N GLN A 98 -50.98 13.10 42.52
CA GLN A 98 -50.08 12.54 43.53
C GLN A 98 -50.19 11.01 43.52
N PRO A 99 -49.07 10.29 43.45
CA PRO A 99 -49.08 8.84 43.50
C PRO A 99 -49.62 8.41 44.85
N ARG A 100 -50.76 7.71 44.85
CA ARG A 100 -51.24 7.00 46.03
C ARG A 100 -50.23 5.89 46.34
N ARG A 101 -49.70 5.87 47.56
CA ARG A 101 -48.86 4.76 48.03
C ARG A 101 -49.73 3.50 48.04
N ALA A 102 -49.59 2.68 47.01
CA ALA A 102 -50.09 1.32 47.03
C ALA A 102 -49.08 0.50 47.84
N ASP A 103 -49.53 -0.09 48.94
CA ASP A 103 -48.75 -1.08 49.66
C ASP A 103 -48.65 -2.33 48.77
N CYS A 104 -47.54 -2.45 48.03
CA CYS A 104 -47.26 -3.65 47.26
C CYS A 104 -47.14 -4.83 48.23
N PRO A 105 -47.93 -5.92 48.08
CA PRO A 105 -47.86 -7.08 48.97
C PRO A 105 -46.53 -7.84 48.86
N ILE A 106 -45.80 -7.63 47.77
CA ILE A 106 -44.49 -8.22 47.54
C ILE A 106 -43.47 -7.09 47.61
N GLN A 107 -42.72 -7.02 48.72
CA GLN A 107 -41.60 -6.12 48.82
C GLN A 107 -40.40 -6.72 48.07
N PRO A 108 -39.70 -5.92 47.26
CA PRO A 108 -38.54 -6.42 46.55
C PRO A 108 -37.39 -6.69 47.53
N PRO A 109 -36.52 -7.68 47.24
CA PRO A 109 -35.50 -8.17 48.17
C PRO A 109 -34.46 -7.11 48.56
N TRP A 110 -34.25 -6.07 47.75
CA TRP A 110 -33.34 -4.96 48.08
C TRP A 110 -33.92 -3.94 49.08
N ARG A 111 -35.21 -4.05 49.42
CA ARG A 111 -35.84 -3.20 50.45
C ARG A 111 -35.56 -3.71 51.85
N VAL A 112 -35.22 -5.00 51.99
CA VAL A 112 -34.77 -5.59 53.24
C VAL A 112 -33.28 -5.31 53.36
N LEU A 113 -32.89 -4.56 54.39
CA LEU A 113 -31.49 -4.24 54.60
C LEU A 113 -30.78 -5.51 55.08
N ALA A 114 -29.53 -5.71 54.67
CA ALA A 114 -28.81 -6.97 54.95
C ALA A 114 -28.74 -7.30 56.45
N TRP A 115 -28.79 -6.29 57.33
CA TRP A 115 -28.79 -6.42 58.78
C TRP A 115 -30.18 -6.68 59.41
N GLU A 116 -31.27 -6.52 58.66
CA GLU A 116 -32.63 -6.87 59.09
C GLU A 116 -32.90 -8.37 58.91
N THR A 117 -32.09 -9.06 58.09
CA THR A 117 -32.17 -10.51 57.93
C THR A 117 -31.59 -11.17 59.19
N PRO A 118 -32.38 -11.94 59.96
CA PRO A 118 -31.83 -12.68 61.08
C PRO A 118 -30.76 -13.65 60.57
N LEU A 119 -29.60 -13.65 61.22
CA LEU A 119 -28.54 -14.59 60.89
C LEU A 119 -29.11 -16.02 60.95
N PRO A 120 -28.85 -16.87 59.92
CA PRO A 120 -29.30 -18.25 59.97
C PRO A 120 -28.73 -18.90 61.24
N PRO A 121 -29.50 -19.76 61.94
CA PRO A 121 -29.00 -20.43 63.12
C PRO A 121 -27.75 -21.24 62.74
N PRO A 122 -26.75 -21.33 63.64
CA PRO A 122 -25.54 -22.09 63.36
C PRO A 122 -25.92 -23.54 63.01
N PRO A 123 -25.24 -24.16 62.02
CA PRO A 123 -25.54 -25.52 61.61
C PRO A 123 -25.43 -26.46 62.81
N LYS A 124 -26.43 -27.33 62.98
CA LYS A 124 -26.45 -28.31 64.07
C LYS A 124 -25.57 -29.50 63.68
N ILE A 125 -24.32 -29.47 64.11
CA ILE A 125 -23.38 -30.57 63.91
C ILE A 125 -23.83 -31.77 64.76
N LYS A 126 -24.12 -32.90 64.12
CA LYS A 126 -24.38 -34.17 64.82
C LYS A 126 -23.09 -34.98 64.90
N LEU A 127 -22.42 -34.92 66.05
CA LEU A 127 -21.27 -35.76 66.34
C LEU A 127 -21.77 -37.16 66.73
N ILE A 128 -21.51 -38.16 65.89
CA ILE A 128 -21.76 -39.57 66.24
C ILE A 128 -20.42 -40.17 66.66
N VAL A 129 -20.28 -40.42 67.96
CA VAL A 129 -19.10 -41.09 68.51
C VAL A 129 -19.44 -42.56 68.69
N TYR A 130 -18.82 -43.42 67.89
CA TYR A 130 -18.90 -44.85 68.07
C TYR A 130 -17.92 -45.29 69.16
N ARG A 131 -18.39 -46.11 70.10
CA ARG A 131 -17.49 -46.83 71.02
C ARG A 131 -16.90 -48.02 70.25
N PRO A 132 -15.58 -48.11 70.07
CA PRO A 132 -14.99 -49.26 69.42
C PRO A 132 -15.08 -50.48 70.35
N ASP A 133 -15.72 -51.56 69.91
CA ASP A 133 -15.85 -52.82 70.65
C ASP A 133 -14.56 -53.68 70.66
N THR A 134 -13.43 -53.13 70.21
CA THR A 134 -12.13 -53.81 70.25
C THR A 134 -11.06 -52.92 70.86
N ILE A 135 -10.34 -53.49 71.84
CA ILE A 135 -9.46 -52.81 72.82
C ILE A 135 -8.27 -52.03 72.19
N SER A 136 -7.99 -52.16 70.89
CA SER A 136 -6.76 -51.63 70.28
C SER A 136 -6.93 -50.74 69.05
N LYS A 137 -8.15 -50.36 68.64
CA LYS A 137 -8.35 -49.43 67.52
C LYS A 137 -9.18 -48.22 67.96
N GLY A 138 -8.58 -47.03 67.83
CA GLY A 138 -9.10 -45.76 68.34
C GLY A 138 -10.49 -45.38 67.81
N SER A 139 -11.09 -44.38 68.44
CA SER A 139 -12.45 -43.90 68.15
C SER A 139 -12.57 -43.36 66.73
N LEU A 140 -13.57 -43.85 65.99
CA LEU A 140 -13.99 -43.30 64.71
C LEU A 140 -15.01 -42.18 64.96
N ILE A 141 -14.78 -41.01 64.37
CA ILE A 141 -15.70 -39.86 64.45
C ILE A 141 -16.14 -39.54 63.03
N ASP A 142 -17.44 -39.69 62.77
CA ASP A 142 -18.07 -39.22 61.53
C ASP A 142 -18.70 -37.85 61.77
N LEU A 143 -18.31 -36.87 60.96
CA LEU A 143 -18.81 -35.49 61.01
C LEU A 143 -19.67 -35.22 59.78
N PHE A 144 -20.95 -34.89 60.02
CA PHE A 144 -21.88 -34.47 58.98
C PHE A 144 -22.19 -32.97 59.14
N ILE A 145 -22.02 -32.21 58.05
CA ILE A 145 -22.28 -30.76 57.97
C ILE A 145 -23.63 -30.53 57.29
#